data_AF-A0A183J648-F1
#
_entry.id   AF-A0A183J648-F1
#
_cell.length_a   1.000
_cell.length_b   1.000
_cell.length_c   1.000
_cell.angle_alpha   90.00
_cell.angle_beta   90.00
_cell.angle_gamma   90.00
#
_symmetry.space_group_name_H-M   'P 1'
#
loop_
_entity.id
_entity.type
_entity.pdbx_description
1 polymer ?
#
loop_
_entity_poly.entity_id
_entity_poly.type
_entity_poly.pdbx_seq_one_letter_code
_entity_poly.pdbx_strand_id
1 'polypeptide(L)'
;MFVFKIIPMINVDGVIHGSHRCSLSGEDLNRQWMAPNKLLHPSIYHLKNLLTFFRCIGKKPFVINFLQSAIYFNLTCFVQVYCDFHGHSRKKNVFMYGINPSQSWCKIDRAARHNFEFYVIFHFCFFFFFIQLTRLPESLSVLSPGFCLKYCSFDIKKNKEGSGRVAAWRDIGLLLSYTMEASFVFQGYQVSTSDLTEMGEKFIDALVATKESWDPESSPSKKYENVED
;
A
#
# COMPACT_ATOMS: atom_id res chain seq x y z
N MET A 1 7.68 -9.41 -15.35
CA MET A 1 8.22 -8.04 -15.37
C MET A 1 7.52 -7.16 -14.34
N PHE A 2 8.28 -6.45 -13.50
CA PHE A 2 7.81 -5.35 -12.64
C PHE A 2 8.33 -4.03 -13.24
N VAL A 3 7.59 -2.94 -13.04
CA VAL A 3 8.04 -1.58 -13.39
C VAL A 3 8.00 -0.74 -12.12
N PHE A 4 9.17 -0.36 -11.62
CA PHE A 4 9.27 0.45 -10.41
C PHE A 4 9.26 1.95 -10.76
N LYS A 5 8.48 2.72 -10.00
CA LYS A 5 8.48 4.19 -10.01
C LYS A 5 8.91 4.65 -8.63
N ILE A 6 10.17 5.09 -8.51
CA ILE A 6 10.78 5.43 -7.23
C ILE A 6 10.93 6.93 -7.13
N ILE A 7 10.42 7.50 -6.03
CA ILE A 7 10.68 8.89 -5.64
C ILE A 7 11.61 8.81 -4.43
N PRO A 8 12.92 9.02 -4.61
CA PRO A 8 13.91 8.72 -3.57
C PRO A 8 13.78 9.62 -2.34
N MET A 9 13.23 10.83 -2.51
CA MET A 9 13.08 11.80 -1.41
C MET A 9 11.91 12.74 -1.67
N ILE A 10 11.00 12.86 -0.68
CA ILE A 10 9.80 13.71 -0.76
C ILE A 10 10.02 15.10 -0.14
N ASN A 11 10.85 15.18 0.90
CA ASN A 11 11.10 16.39 1.69
C ASN A 11 12.58 16.80 1.60
N VAL A 12 13.04 17.12 0.39
CA VAL A 12 14.45 17.45 0.11
C VAL A 12 14.89 18.68 0.91
N ASP A 13 14.04 19.69 0.92
CA ASP A 13 14.23 20.95 1.64
C ASP A 13 14.31 20.74 3.15
N GLY A 14 13.39 19.96 3.73
CA GLY A 14 13.44 19.61 5.14
C GLY A 14 14.73 18.87 5.52
N VAL A 15 15.19 17.92 4.69
CA VAL A 15 16.42 17.16 4.94
C VAL A 15 17.65 18.07 4.94
N ILE A 16 17.79 18.96 3.95
CA ILE A 16 18.93 19.89 3.85
C ILE A 16 19.02 20.78 5.11
N HIS A 17 17.87 21.15 5.69
CA HIS A 17 17.81 22.01 6.87
C HIS A 17 17.82 21.24 8.20
N GLY A 18 18.03 19.92 8.18
CA GLY A 18 18.02 19.08 9.39
C GLY A 18 16.66 18.97 10.07
N SER A 19 15.56 19.24 9.34
CA SER A 19 14.20 19.03 9.83
C SER A 19 13.89 17.54 9.91
N HIS A 20 13.52 17.08 11.10
CA HIS A 20 13.10 15.70 11.30
C HIS A 20 11.72 15.39 10.67
N ARG A 21 10.86 16.38 10.43
CA ARG A 21 9.43 16.10 10.16
C ARG A 21 8.75 17.00 9.14
N CYS A 22 8.94 18.31 9.23
CA CYS A 22 8.21 19.27 8.41
C CYS A 22 9.06 19.72 7.21
N SER A 23 8.38 20.19 6.16
CA SER A 23 9.03 20.94 5.08
C SER A 23 9.32 22.39 5.51
N LEU A 24 9.88 23.21 4.61
CA LEU A 24 10.09 24.64 4.86
C LEU A 24 8.81 25.45 5.06
N SER A 25 7.64 24.92 4.66
CA SER A 25 6.35 25.54 5.02
C SER A 25 5.99 25.38 6.50
N GLY A 26 6.77 24.61 7.26
CA GLY A 26 6.48 24.25 8.65
C GLY A 26 5.46 23.12 8.79
N GLU A 27 4.96 22.55 7.68
CA GLU A 27 3.91 21.53 7.69
C GLU A 27 4.45 20.10 7.51
N ASP A 28 3.83 19.14 8.21
CA ASP A 28 4.04 17.69 8.04
C ASP A 28 3.43 17.27 6.70
N LEU A 29 4.28 17.06 5.69
CA LEU A 29 3.86 16.72 4.32
C LEU A 29 2.95 15.49 4.26
N ASN A 30 3.13 14.52 5.18
CA ASN A 30 2.30 13.33 5.25
C ASN A 30 0.93 13.58 5.94
N ARG A 31 0.54 14.84 6.14
CA ARG A 31 -0.82 15.26 6.52
C ARG A 31 -1.52 16.09 5.45
N GLN A 32 -0.82 16.39 4.36
CA GLN A 32 -1.26 17.34 3.34
C GLN A 32 -1.81 16.66 2.09
N TRP A 33 -2.02 15.34 2.11
CA TRP A 33 -2.46 14.61 0.93
C TRP A 33 -3.93 14.82 0.54
N MET A 34 -4.79 15.22 1.48
CA MET A 34 -6.20 15.50 1.18
C MET A 34 -6.34 16.64 0.18
N ALA A 35 -5.74 17.79 0.49
CA ALA A 35 -5.80 19.00 -0.30
C ALA A 35 -4.41 19.67 -0.35
N PRO A 36 -3.43 19.07 -1.06
CA PRO A 36 -2.10 19.64 -1.13
C PRO A 36 -2.15 20.98 -1.88
N ASN A 37 -1.44 21.98 -1.36
CA ASN A 37 -1.29 23.27 -1.99
C ASN A 37 -0.10 23.22 -2.95
N LYS A 38 -0.25 23.70 -4.19
CA LYS A 38 0.82 23.66 -5.20
C LYS A 38 2.08 24.43 -4.80
N LEU A 39 1.94 25.51 -4.04
CA LEU A 39 3.05 26.36 -3.60
C LEU A 39 3.67 25.87 -2.28
N LEU A 40 2.83 25.51 -1.29
CA LEU A 40 3.33 25.08 0.03
C LEU A 40 3.75 23.60 0.06
N HIS A 41 3.09 22.75 -0.73
CA HIS A 41 3.29 21.30 -0.75
C HIS A 41 3.60 20.77 -2.16
N PRO A 42 4.57 21.35 -2.89
CA PRO A 42 4.79 21.03 -4.30
C PRO A 42 5.06 19.54 -4.53
N SER A 43 5.86 18.90 -3.66
CA SER A 43 6.19 17.47 -3.79
C SER A 43 4.94 16.59 -3.66
N ILE A 44 4.07 16.85 -2.68
CA ILE A 44 2.83 16.09 -2.49
C ILE A 44 1.82 16.39 -3.60
N TYR A 45 1.66 17.66 -3.99
CA TYR A 45 0.77 18.07 -5.08
C TYR A 45 1.12 17.35 -6.39
N HIS A 46 2.39 17.40 -6.79
CA HIS A 46 2.84 16.79 -8.04
C HIS A 46 2.87 15.26 -7.96
N LEU A 47 3.19 14.67 -6.81
CA LEU A 47 3.14 13.21 -6.63
C LEU A 47 1.70 12.69 -6.71
N LYS A 48 0.73 13.36 -6.07
CA LYS A 48 -0.70 12.98 -6.17
C LYS A 48 -1.19 13.03 -7.62
N ASN A 49 -0.80 14.07 -8.36
CA ASN A 49 -1.12 14.19 -9.79
C ASN A 49 -0.44 13.10 -10.64
N LEU A 50 0.81 12.73 -10.33
CA LEU A 50 1.52 11.65 -11.00
C LEU A 50 0.83 10.30 -10.79
N LEU A 51 0.41 10.00 -9.54
CA LEU A 51 -0.37 8.79 -9.23
C LEU A 51 -1.71 8.78 -9.96
N THR A 52 -2.40 9.92 -10.01
CA THR A 52 -3.65 10.09 -10.76
C THR A 52 -3.41 9.86 -12.26
N PHE A 53 -2.35 10.41 -12.82
CA PHE A 53 -1.97 10.21 -14.21
C PHE A 53 -1.72 8.74 -14.52
N PHE A 54 -0.93 8.03 -13.71
CA PHE A 54 -0.70 6.59 -13.88
C PHE A 54 -1.98 5.76 -13.78
N ARG A 55 -2.91 6.16 -12.90
CA ARG A 55 -4.24 5.54 -12.83
C ARG A 55 -5.04 5.76 -14.11
N CYS A 56 -5.00 6.96 -14.69
CA CYS A 56 -5.73 7.30 -15.91
C CYS A 56 -5.19 6.58 -17.14
N ILE A 57 -3.87 6.60 -17.36
CA ILE A 57 -3.26 5.94 -18.54
C ILE A 57 -3.23 4.41 -18.42
N GLY A 58 -3.32 3.89 -17.19
CA GLY A 58 -3.30 2.46 -16.90
C GLY A 58 -4.61 1.73 -17.20
N LYS A 59 -5.69 2.47 -17.49
CA LYS A 59 -6.99 1.90 -17.86
C LYS A 59 -6.88 1.25 -19.23
N LYS A 60 -6.70 -0.06 -19.30
CA LYS A 60 -7.01 -0.81 -20.52
C LYS A 60 -8.52 -1.06 -20.56
N PRO A 61 -9.23 -0.69 -21.65
CA PRO A 61 -10.58 -1.16 -21.84
C PRO A 61 -10.55 -2.69 -21.98
N PHE A 62 -11.07 -3.40 -20.99
CA PHE A 62 -11.25 -4.84 -21.07
C PHE A 62 -12.55 -5.09 -21.84
N VAL A 63 -12.44 -5.38 -23.15
CA VAL A 63 -13.60 -5.78 -23.97
C VAL A 63 -13.77 -7.29 -23.80
N ILE A 64 -14.72 -7.70 -22.97
CA ILE A 64 -15.17 -9.10 -22.95
C ILE A 64 -16.21 -9.22 -24.06
N ASN A 65 -15.81 -9.77 -25.19
CA ASN A 65 -16.74 -10.19 -26.24
C ASN A 65 -17.42 -11.48 -25.78
N PHE A 66 -18.40 -11.42 -24.88
CA PHE A 66 -19.51 -12.38 -24.83
C PHE A 66 -20.58 -11.81 -23.88
N LEU A 67 -21.74 -11.51 -24.46
CA LEU A 67 -22.99 -11.04 -23.83
C LEU A 67 -23.02 -9.57 -23.36
N GLN A 68 -23.43 -8.73 -24.31
CA GLN A 68 -24.35 -7.58 -24.20
C GLN A 68 -24.99 -7.35 -22.81
N SER A 69 -24.22 -6.84 -21.86
CA SER A 69 -24.68 -6.09 -20.69
C SER A 69 -23.54 -5.17 -20.31
N ALA A 70 -23.74 -3.87 -20.45
CA ALA A 70 -22.72 -2.83 -20.35
C ALA A 70 -22.14 -2.71 -18.93
N ILE A 71 -21.21 -3.60 -18.56
CA ILE A 71 -20.31 -3.41 -17.42
C ILE A 71 -18.90 -3.22 -18.00
N TYR A 72 -18.61 -1.97 -18.34
CA TYR A 72 -17.28 -1.51 -18.73
C TYR A 72 -16.33 -1.67 -17.54
N PHE A 73 -15.71 -2.83 -17.41
CA PHE A 73 -14.88 -3.18 -16.27
C PHE A 73 -13.46 -2.63 -16.44
N ASN A 74 -13.19 -1.46 -15.85
CA ASN A 74 -11.86 -0.84 -15.81
C ASN A 74 -10.99 -1.48 -14.71
N LEU A 75 -10.65 -2.76 -14.86
CA LEU A 75 -9.93 -3.51 -13.81
C LEU A 75 -8.41 -3.34 -13.81
N THR A 76 -7.85 -2.59 -14.75
CA THR A 76 -6.40 -2.41 -14.84
C THR A 76 -6.01 -1.02 -14.33
N CYS A 77 -5.34 -0.98 -13.18
CA CYS A 77 -4.46 0.13 -12.81
C CYS A 77 -3.03 -0.26 -13.15
N PHE A 78 -2.24 0.64 -13.75
CA PHE A 78 -0.82 0.39 -14.02
C PHE A 78 0.01 0.30 -12.73
N VAL A 79 -0.44 0.97 -11.67
CA VAL A 79 0.17 0.89 -10.34
C VAL A 79 -0.61 -0.12 -9.51
N GLN A 80 0.04 -1.23 -9.16
CA GLN A 80 -0.58 -2.29 -8.36
C GLN A 80 -0.30 -2.10 -6.87
N VAL A 81 0.87 -1.56 -6.53
CA VAL A 81 1.32 -1.35 -5.15
C VAL A 81 1.82 0.07 -4.97
N TYR A 82 1.40 0.72 -3.89
CA TYR A 82 1.95 1.97 -3.37
C TYR A 82 2.60 1.69 -2.01
N CYS A 83 3.83 2.15 -1.80
CA CYS A 83 4.51 2.03 -0.51
C CYS A 83 5.21 3.34 -0.17
N ASP A 84 4.86 3.89 0.99
CA ASP A 84 5.41 5.11 1.58
C ASP A 84 6.40 4.74 2.70
N PHE A 85 7.69 5.07 2.55
CA PHE A 85 8.74 4.64 3.49
C PHE A 85 9.04 5.72 4.53
N HIS A 86 9.02 5.35 5.81
CA HIS A 86 9.15 6.26 6.96
C HIS A 86 10.12 5.70 8.02
N GLY A 87 10.62 6.61 8.86
CA GLY A 87 11.34 6.28 10.09
C GLY A 87 10.39 6.26 11.30
N HIS A 88 10.59 5.32 12.22
CA HIS A 88 9.74 5.15 13.39
C HIS A 88 10.51 5.17 14.71
N SER A 89 10.11 6.03 15.64
CA SER A 89 10.87 6.30 16.88
C SER A 89 10.52 5.41 18.07
N ARG A 90 9.38 4.71 18.07
CA ARG A 90 8.87 4.01 19.28
C ARG A 90 8.94 2.49 19.21
N LYS A 91 8.34 1.90 18.18
CA LYS A 91 8.38 0.46 17.88
C LYS A 91 9.72 0.16 17.21
N LYS A 92 10.37 -0.93 17.62
CA LYS A 92 11.61 -1.46 17.05
C LYS A 92 11.32 -2.24 15.76
N ASN A 93 12.36 -2.52 14.97
CA ASN A 93 12.33 -3.27 13.71
C ASN A 93 11.55 -2.55 12.60
N VAL A 94 11.33 -3.26 11.48
CA VAL A 94 10.53 -2.78 10.34
C VAL A 94 9.14 -3.39 10.38
N PHE A 95 8.12 -2.62 10.03
CA PHE A 95 6.74 -3.11 9.94
C PHE A 95 5.93 -2.25 8.97
N MET A 96 4.70 -2.66 8.64
CA MET A 96 3.85 -1.93 7.69
C MET A 96 2.50 -1.54 8.27
N TYR A 97 2.04 -0.36 7.88
CA TYR A 97 0.64 0.00 7.98
C TYR A 97 -0.03 -0.15 6.62
N GLY A 98 -1.22 -0.73 6.57
CA GLY A 98 -2.01 -0.86 5.33
C GLY A 98 -3.38 -0.20 5.44
N ILE A 99 -4.31 -0.66 4.61
CA ILE A 99 -5.69 -0.16 4.49
C ILE A 99 -6.67 -1.32 4.62
N ASN A 100 -7.39 -1.37 5.73
CA ASN A 100 -8.56 -2.22 5.88
C ASN A 100 -9.81 -1.33 6.00
N PRO A 101 -10.67 -1.27 4.96
CA PRO A 101 -11.86 -0.43 4.97
C PRO A 101 -12.81 -0.75 6.13
N SER A 102 -12.89 -2.01 6.59
CA SER A 102 -13.75 -2.38 7.72
C SER A 102 -13.28 -1.80 9.05
N GLN A 103 -11.99 -1.51 9.16
CA GLN A 103 -11.34 -0.90 10.33
C GLN A 103 -11.09 0.60 10.12
N SER A 104 -11.78 1.23 9.17
CA SER A 104 -11.72 2.68 9.02
C SER A 104 -12.55 3.39 10.08
N TRP A 105 -12.06 4.53 10.58
CA TRP A 105 -12.83 5.45 11.40
C TRP A 105 -14.02 6.08 10.64
N CYS A 106 -13.87 6.28 9.32
CA CYS A 106 -14.87 6.94 8.48
C CYS A 106 -16.01 5.97 8.14
N LYS A 107 -17.26 6.39 8.38
CA LYS A 107 -18.45 5.58 8.07
C LYS A 107 -18.58 5.29 6.57
N ILE A 108 -18.22 6.25 5.73
CA ILE A 108 -18.30 6.13 4.27
C ILE A 108 -17.34 5.05 3.78
N ASP A 109 -16.10 5.00 4.29
CA ASP A 109 -15.14 3.95 3.95
C ASP A 109 -15.68 2.55 4.28
N ARG A 110 -16.30 2.40 5.46
CA ARG A 110 -16.89 1.13 5.90
C ARG A 110 -18.11 0.73 5.06
N ALA A 111 -18.93 1.70 4.66
CA ALA A 111 -20.09 1.47 3.80
C ALA A 111 -19.69 1.22 2.34
N ALA A 112 -18.65 1.90 1.85
CA ALA A 112 -18.05 1.72 0.54
C ALA A 112 -17.36 0.35 0.39
N ARG A 113 -17.22 -0.42 1.48
CA ARG A 113 -16.98 -1.88 1.40
C ARG A 113 -17.94 -2.54 0.41
N HIS A 114 -19.21 -2.13 0.40
CA HIS A 114 -20.22 -2.67 -0.52
C HIS A 114 -20.06 -2.17 -1.96
N ASN A 115 -19.45 -1.01 -2.19
CA ASN A 115 -19.11 -0.57 -3.55
C ASN A 115 -17.89 -1.33 -4.08
N PHE A 116 -16.94 -1.72 -3.21
CA PHE A 116 -15.90 -2.69 -3.56
C PHE A 116 -16.46 -4.10 -3.81
N GLU A 117 -17.50 -4.52 -3.07
CA GLU A 117 -18.23 -5.77 -3.33
C GLU A 117 -19.09 -5.69 -4.62
N PHE A 118 -19.63 -4.53 -4.99
CA PHE A 118 -20.32 -4.33 -6.27
C PHE A 118 -19.36 -4.26 -7.47
N TYR A 119 -18.11 -3.84 -7.24
CA TYR A 119 -17.02 -3.89 -8.24
C TYR A 119 -16.42 -5.29 -8.39
N VAL A 120 -16.80 -6.26 -7.56
CA VAL A 120 -16.34 -7.64 -7.64
C VAL A 120 -17.52 -8.53 -7.25
N ILE A 121 -18.44 -8.74 -8.18
CA ILE A 121 -19.58 -9.65 -8.04
C ILE A 121 -19.01 -11.06 -7.83
N PHE A 122 -18.71 -11.42 -6.59
CA PHE A 122 -18.64 -12.75 -5.99
C PHE A 122 -18.12 -12.53 -4.56
N HIS A 123 -18.97 -12.73 -3.55
CA HIS A 123 -18.66 -12.64 -2.11
C HIS A 123 -17.38 -13.42 -1.67
N PHE A 124 -16.88 -14.33 -2.51
CA PHE A 124 -15.56 -14.96 -2.36
C PHE A 124 -14.40 -13.94 -2.31
N CYS A 125 -14.53 -12.77 -2.93
CA CYS A 125 -13.40 -11.85 -3.14
C CYS A 125 -13.00 -10.97 -1.95
N PHE A 126 -13.84 -10.80 -0.91
CA PHE A 126 -13.39 -10.03 0.28
C PHE A 126 -12.30 -10.77 1.05
N PHE A 127 -12.43 -12.09 1.18
CA PHE A 127 -11.39 -12.94 1.74
C PHE A 127 -10.11 -12.87 0.90
N PHE A 128 -10.24 -12.99 -0.44
CA PHE A 128 -9.10 -12.81 -1.34
C PHE A 128 -8.48 -11.41 -1.23
N PHE A 129 -9.26 -10.35 -1.11
CA PHE A 129 -8.74 -8.98 -0.95
C PHE A 129 -7.95 -8.82 0.35
N PHE A 130 -8.48 -9.30 1.47
CA PHE A 130 -7.77 -9.27 2.74
C PHE A 130 -6.48 -10.10 2.69
N ILE A 131 -6.55 -11.29 2.08
CA ILE A 131 -5.35 -12.11 1.81
C ILE A 131 -4.32 -11.30 0.99
N GLN A 132 -4.73 -10.63 -0.08
CA GLN A 132 -3.79 -9.84 -0.90
C GLN A 132 -3.16 -8.68 -0.11
N LEU A 133 -3.91 -8.08 0.80
CA LEU A 133 -3.44 -6.99 1.66
C LEU A 133 -2.40 -7.46 2.69
N THR A 134 -2.55 -8.66 3.25
CA THR A 134 -1.63 -9.19 4.28
C THR A 134 -0.47 -9.99 3.71
N ARG A 135 -0.58 -10.49 2.46
CA ARG A 135 0.45 -11.30 1.79
C ARG A 135 1.84 -10.68 1.77
N LEU A 136 1.94 -9.39 1.45
CA LEU A 136 3.24 -8.71 1.38
C LEU A 136 3.91 -8.63 2.77
N PRO A 137 3.24 -8.12 3.83
CA PRO A 137 3.74 -8.21 5.20
C PRO A 137 4.05 -9.63 5.68
N GLU A 138 3.22 -10.62 5.34
CA GLU A 138 3.44 -12.03 5.71
C GLU A 138 4.70 -12.59 5.03
N SER A 139 4.86 -12.35 3.73
CA SER A 139 6.06 -12.76 2.99
C SER A 139 7.32 -12.12 3.55
N LEU A 140 7.26 -10.82 3.87
CA LEU A 140 8.36 -10.11 4.53
C LEU A 140 8.73 -10.71 5.89
N SER A 141 7.73 -11.17 6.66
CA SER A 141 7.96 -11.78 7.98
C SER A 141 8.68 -13.13 7.90
N VAL A 142 8.53 -13.84 6.78
CA VAL A 142 9.26 -15.08 6.50
C VAL A 142 10.65 -14.78 5.95
N LEU A 143 10.76 -13.79 5.06
CA LEU A 143 11.99 -13.48 4.32
C LEU A 143 12.99 -12.63 5.11
N SER A 144 12.55 -11.84 6.08
CA SER A 144 13.41 -10.93 6.84
C SER A 144 13.21 -11.06 8.35
N PRO A 145 14.25 -11.48 9.12
CA PRO A 145 14.18 -11.56 10.58
C PRO A 145 13.99 -10.18 11.24
N GLY A 146 14.34 -9.10 10.54
CA GLY A 146 14.12 -7.74 11.02
C GLY A 146 12.76 -7.14 10.65
N PHE A 147 11.88 -7.91 10.00
CA PHE A 147 10.49 -7.54 9.81
C PHE A 147 9.62 -8.03 10.96
N CYS A 148 8.69 -7.19 11.43
CA CYS A 148 7.90 -7.43 12.62
C CYS A 148 6.40 -7.42 12.32
N LEU A 149 5.87 -8.60 11.94
CA LEU A 149 4.47 -8.74 11.55
C LEU A 149 3.49 -8.29 12.66
N LYS A 150 3.80 -8.60 13.93
CA LYS A 150 2.98 -8.20 15.10
C LYS A 150 2.76 -6.69 15.23
N TYR A 151 3.61 -5.87 14.63
CA TYR A 151 3.51 -4.41 14.68
C TYR A 151 2.75 -3.81 13.51
N CYS A 152 2.42 -4.62 12.50
CA CYS A 152 1.60 -4.21 11.39
C CYS A 152 0.18 -3.89 11.85
N SER A 153 -0.46 -2.93 11.20
CA SER A 153 -1.86 -2.57 11.46
C SER A 153 -2.48 -1.99 10.20
N PHE A 154 -3.71 -2.38 9.93
CA PHE A 154 -4.44 -1.98 8.73
C PHE A 154 -5.56 -0.99 9.05
N ASP A 155 -5.62 -0.51 10.29
CA ASP A 155 -6.64 0.44 10.74
C ASP A 155 -6.43 1.81 10.08
N ILE A 156 -7.53 2.44 9.68
CA ILE A 156 -7.52 3.83 9.21
C ILE A 156 -8.00 4.71 10.36
N LYS A 157 -7.05 5.38 11.02
CA LYS A 157 -7.34 6.30 12.12
C LYS A 157 -7.65 7.71 11.60
N LYS A 158 -8.49 8.46 12.32
CA LYS A 158 -8.87 9.84 11.94
C LYS A 158 -7.68 10.75 11.69
N ASN A 159 -6.70 10.74 12.59
CA ASN A 159 -5.48 11.54 12.48
C ASN A 159 -4.51 11.08 11.37
N LYS A 160 -4.85 10.04 10.61
CA LYS A 160 -4.07 9.51 9.49
C LYS A 160 -4.77 9.69 8.14
N GLU A 161 -5.95 10.32 8.10
CA GLU A 161 -6.67 10.48 6.84
C GLU A 161 -5.90 11.31 5.80
N GLY A 162 -5.09 12.29 6.27
CA GLY A 162 -4.23 13.11 5.41
C GLY A 162 -2.93 12.45 4.96
N SER A 163 -2.76 11.15 5.19
CA SER A 163 -1.54 10.42 4.80
C SER A 163 -1.56 9.92 3.37
N GLY A 164 -0.37 9.74 2.80
CA GLY A 164 -0.22 9.28 1.42
C GLY A 164 -0.83 7.92 1.17
N ARG A 165 -0.65 6.98 2.11
CA ARG A 165 -1.30 5.66 2.07
C ARG A 165 -2.83 5.76 1.91
N VAL A 166 -3.48 6.63 2.69
CA VAL A 166 -4.94 6.78 2.67
C VAL A 166 -5.39 7.48 1.39
N ALA A 167 -4.71 8.54 0.94
CA ALA A 167 -5.05 9.23 -0.30
C ALA A 167 -4.82 8.34 -1.54
N ALA A 168 -3.74 7.56 -1.58
CA ALA A 168 -3.48 6.58 -2.64
C ALA A 168 -4.62 5.56 -2.76
N TRP A 169 -5.16 5.10 -1.64
CA TRP A 169 -6.31 4.20 -1.65
C TRP A 169 -7.62 4.91 -1.99
N ARG A 170 -7.97 5.95 -1.24
CA ARG A 170 -9.29 6.61 -1.31
C ARG A 170 -9.48 7.43 -2.57
N ASP A 171 -8.46 8.18 -2.99
CA ASP A 171 -8.58 9.15 -4.09
C ASP A 171 -8.18 8.53 -5.44
N ILE A 172 -7.22 7.60 -5.42
CA ILE A 172 -6.64 7.01 -6.66
C ILE A 172 -7.17 5.59 -6.91
N GLY A 173 -7.64 4.89 -5.87
CA GLY A 173 -8.11 3.51 -5.96
C GLY A 173 -6.99 2.46 -5.92
N LEU A 174 -5.83 2.79 -5.34
CA LEU A 174 -4.73 1.83 -5.14
C LEU A 174 -5.01 0.96 -3.93
N LEU A 175 -5.34 -0.30 -4.21
CA LEU A 175 -5.75 -1.27 -3.21
C LEU A 175 -4.63 -1.69 -2.26
N LEU A 176 -3.46 -2.00 -2.82
CA LEU A 176 -2.28 -2.41 -2.06
C LEU A 176 -1.47 -1.16 -1.72
N SER A 177 -2.00 -0.39 -0.78
CA SER A 177 -1.41 0.88 -0.34
C SER A 177 -0.86 0.75 1.08
N TYR A 178 0.44 0.97 1.24
CA TYR A 178 1.14 0.76 2.50
C TYR A 178 1.98 1.96 2.92
N THR A 179 2.28 2.00 4.21
CA THR A 179 3.39 2.75 4.77
C THR A 179 4.33 1.74 5.42
N MET A 180 5.58 1.67 5.00
CA MET A 180 6.61 0.89 5.68
C MET A 180 7.35 1.79 6.65
N GLU A 181 7.50 1.33 7.88
CA GLU A 181 8.09 2.07 9.00
C GLU A 181 9.33 1.32 9.46
N ALA A 182 10.49 1.96 9.39
CA ALA A 182 11.76 1.42 9.83
C ALA A 182 12.24 2.13 11.11
N SER A 183 12.50 1.37 12.16
CA SER A 183 13.03 1.94 13.40
C SER A 183 14.53 2.17 13.34
N PHE A 184 15.02 3.06 14.20
CA PHE A 184 16.46 3.23 14.47
C PHE A 184 17.10 2.00 15.13
N VAL A 185 16.30 1.03 15.57
CA VAL A 185 16.77 -0.23 16.14
C VAL A 185 16.25 -1.39 15.31
N PHE A 186 17.17 -2.17 14.75
CA PHE A 186 16.91 -3.35 13.91
C PHE A 186 17.55 -4.58 14.55
N GLN A 187 16.72 -5.59 14.85
CA GLN A 187 17.15 -6.84 15.51
C GLN A 187 17.92 -6.63 16.83
N GLY A 188 17.66 -5.52 17.54
CA GLY A 188 18.32 -5.20 18.81
C GLY A 188 19.56 -4.33 18.68
N TYR A 189 20.03 -4.04 17.47
CA TYR A 189 21.19 -3.18 17.20
C TYR A 189 20.76 -1.87 16.54
N GLN A 190 21.64 -0.87 16.56
CA GLN A 190 21.42 0.38 15.84
C GLN A 190 21.36 0.10 14.34
N VAL A 191 20.33 0.62 13.67
CA VAL A 191 20.16 0.43 12.23
C VAL A 191 21.28 1.12 11.45
N SER A 192 21.81 0.41 10.46
CA SER A 192 22.76 0.91 9.47
C SER A 192 22.10 1.06 8.10
N THR A 193 22.81 1.71 7.17
CA THR A 193 22.39 1.77 5.76
C THR A 193 22.41 0.39 5.11
N SER A 194 23.27 -0.52 5.56
CA SER A 194 23.32 -1.90 5.08
C SER A 194 22.03 -2.64 5.43
N ASP A 195 21.53 -2.50 6.67
CA ASP A 195 20.29 -3.15 7.11
C ASP A 195 19.08 -2.65 6.33
N LEU A 196 19.03 -1.35 6.04
CA LEU A 196 17.95 -0.76 5.24
C LEU A 196 18.03 -1.20 3.76
N THR A 197 19.24 -1.39 3.24
CA THR A 197 19.46 -1.92 1.88
C THR A 197 18.98 -3.36 1.80
N GLU A 198 19.36 -4.21 2.76
CA GLU A 198 18.89 -5.59 2.85
C GLU A 198 17.36 -5.66 2.97
N MET A 199 16.74 -4.84 3.82
CA MET A 199 15.27 -4.77 3.90
C MET A 199 14.64 -4.38 2.56
N GLY A 200 15.27 -3.47 1.80
CA GLY A 200 14.87 -3.13 0.44
C GLY A 200 14.93 -4.33 -0.51
N GLU A 201 15.98 -5.15 -0.45
CA GLU A 201 16.10 -6.38 -1.23
C GLU A 201 14.98 -7.37 -0.85
N LYS A 202 14.77 -7.61 0.45
CA LYS A 202 13.69 -8.50 0.94
C LYS A 202 12.31 -8.01 0.56
N PHE A 203 12.12 -6.70 0.46
CA PHE A 203 10.87 -6.12 -0.05
C PHE A 203 10.61 -6.50 -1.51
N ILE A 204 11.64 -6.50 -2.37
CA ILE A 204 11.51 -6.95 -3.75
C ILE A 204 11.22 -8.46 -3.82
N ASP A 205 11.94 -9.27 -3.05
CA ASP A 205 11.71 -10.73 -2.97
C ASP A 205 10.25 -11.02 -2.55
N ALA A 206 9.75 -10.29 -1.56
CA ALA A 206 8.38 -10.43 -1.07
C ALA A 206 7.33 -10.02 -2.13
N LEU A 207 7.61 -8.98 -2.94
CA LEU A 207 6.75 -8.61 -4.05
C LEU A 207 6.71 -9.69 -5.14
N VAL A 208 7.83 -10.34 -5.44
CA VAL A 208 7.90 -11.47 -6.39
C VAL A 208 7.06 -12.63 -5.86
N ALA A 209 7.25 -13.04 -4.61
CA ALA A 209 6.48 -14.13 -4.00
C ALA A 209 4.97 -13.84 -3.95
N THR A 210 4.59 -12.59 -3.67
CA THR A 210 3.18 -12.16 -3.67
C THR A 210 2.55 -12.26 -5.07
N LYS A 211 3.35 -12.05 -6.12
CA LYS A 211 2.89 -12.16 -7.51
C LYS A 211 2.76 -13.61 -7.98
N GLU A 212 3.70 -14.47 -7.62
CA GLU A 212 3.71 -15.89 -8.06
C GLU A 212 2.59 -16.71 -7.41
N SER A 213 2.19 -16.35 -6.20
CA SER A 213 1.01 -16.92 -5.51
C SER A 213 -0.34 -16.44 -6.07
N TRP A 214 -0.35 -15.68 -7.17
CA TRP A 214 -1.53 -15.33 -7.94
C TRP A 214 -1.55 -16.13 -9.25
N ASP A 215 -1.93 -17.39 -9.14
CA ASP A 215 -2.36 -18.20 -10.29
C ASP A 215 -3.90 -18.37 -10.18
N PRO A 216 -4.69 -17.80 -11.12
CA PRO A 216 -6.14 -17.95 -11.17
C PRO A 216 -6.60 -19.41 -11.25
N GLU A 217 -5.75 -20.33 -11.74
CA GLU A 217 -6.04 -21.76 -11.85
C GLU A 217 -5.72 -22.53 -10.55
N SER A 218 -4.91 -21.94 -9.66
CA SER A 218 -4.49 -22.52 -8.37
C SER A 218 -5.44 -22.21 -7.19
N SER A 219 -6.76 -22.14 -7.44
CA SER A 219 -7.75 -21.93 -6.37
C SER A 219 -7.51 -22.90 -5.19
N PRO A 220 -7.42 -22.41 -3.93
CA PRO A 220 -7.22 -23.24 -2.74
C PRO A 220 -8.36 -24.24 -2.47
N SER A 221 -9.44 -24.22 -3.26
CA SER A 221 -10.61 -25.08 -3.11
C SER A 221 -10.31 -26.58 -3.23
N LYS A 222 -9.11 -27.00 -3.66
CA LYS A 222 -8.72 -28.43 -3.70
C LYS A 222 -7.89 -28.91 -2.52
N LYS A 223 -7.49 -28.04 -1.58
CA LYS A 223 -6.63 -28.45 -0.45
C LYS A 223 -7.37 -28.82 0.84
N TYR A 224 -8.70 -28.73 0.85
CA TYR A 224 -9.52 -29.01 2.04
C TYR A 224 -10.64 -30.04 1.81
N GLU A 225 -10.62 -30.78 0.71
CA GLU A 225 -11.65 -31.80 0.40
C GLU A 225 -11.25 -33.25 0.75
N ASN A 226 -10.08 -33.52 1.32
CA ASN A 226 -9.70 -34.89 1.68
C ASN A 226 -8.99 -34.95 3.05
N VAL A 227 -9.75 -34.74 4.13
CA VAL A 227 -9.45 -35.30 5.45
C VAL A 227 -10.78 -35.67 6.12
N GLU A 228 -11.39 -36.75 5.67
CA GLU A 228 -12.31 -37.56 6.47
C GLU A 228 -11.66 -38.92 6.61
N ASP A 229 -11.18 -39.23 7.82
CA ASP A 229 -11.06 -40.57 8.40
C ASP A 229 -11.76 -40.52 9.77
#